data_AF-A0A0A2M6C7-F1
#
_entry.id   AF-A0A0A2M6C7-F1
#
_cell.length_a   1.000
_cell.length_b   1.000
_cell.length_c   1.000
_cell.angle_alpha   90.00
_cell.angle_beta   90.00
_cell.angle_gamma   90.00
#
_symmetry.space_group_name_H-M   'P 1'
#
loop_
_entity.id
_entity.type
_entity.pdbx_description
1 polymer ?
#
loop_
_entity_poly.entity_id
_entity_poly.type
_entity_poly.pdbx_seq_one_letter_code
_entity_poly.pdbx_strand_id
1 'polypeptide(L)' 'MDDQQKFLITLAHTKMPFGKYEGRFLIDLPEYYVVWYHNKGFPKGTLGLQLQLVYELKLNGLESLIHNIKKQYPKGVK' A
#
# COMPACT_ATOMS: atom_id res chain seq x y z
N MET A 1 14.54 8.44 12.24
CA MET A 1 13.69 8.14 11.08
C MET A 1 12.46 9.00 11.19
N ASP A 2 12.20 9.83 10.19
CA ASP A 2 11.01 10.68 10.16
C ASP A 2 9.72 9.84 10.08
N ASP A 3 8.58 10.38 10.55
CA ASP A 3 7.33 9.65 10.61
C ASP A 3 6.76 9.33 9.21
N GLN A 4 7.02 10.18 8.20
CA GLN A 4 6.63 9.90 6.82
C GLN A 4 7.41 8.69 6.28
N GLN A 5 8.70 8.61 6.58
CA GLN A 5 9.55 7.50 6.15
C GLN A 5 9.08 6.18 6.78
N LYS A 6 8.74 6.18 8.08
CA LYS A 6 8.16 5.00 8.76
C LYS A 6 6.84 4.57 8.12
N PHE A 7 5.99 5.55 7.74
CA PHE A 7 4.72 5.26 7.09
C PHE A 7 4.91 4.55 5.74
N LEU A 8 5.83 5.04 4.90
CA LEU A 8 6.12 4.42 3.59
C LEU A 8 6.73 3.02 3.74
N ILE A 9 7.63 2.83 4.70
CA ILE A 9 8.21 1.51 4.98
C ILE A 9 7.15 0.53 5.48
N THR A 10 6.23 1.02 6.31
CA THR A 10 5.09 0.23 6.77
C THR A 10 4.21 -0.16 5.58
N LEU A 11 3.82 0.81 4.75
CA LEU A 11 3.03 0.58 3.54
C LEU A 11 3.68 -0.46 2.61
N ALA A 12 4.99 -0.37 2.38
CA ALA A 12 5.74 -1.28 1.53
C ALA A 12 5.63 -2.76 1.96
N HIS A 13 5.28 -3.00 3.23
CA HIS A 13 5.11 -4.32 3.81
C HIS A 13 3.69 -4.62 4.27
N THR A 14 2.75 -3.69 4.14
CA THR A 14 1.36 -3.93 4.50
C THR A 14 0.73 -4.89 3.49
N LYS A 15 0.09 -5.93 4.02
CA LYS A 15 -0.75 -6.84 3.26
C LYS A 15 -2.22 -6.50 3.51
N MET A 16 -3.05 -6.69 2.51
CA MET A 16 -4.49 -6.59 2.62
C MET A 16 -4.97 -7.59 3.69
N PRO A 17 -5.69 -7.14 4.73
CA PRO A 17 -6.02 -7.99 5.88
C PRO A 17 -7.29 -8.82 5.71
N PHE A 18 -8.06 -8.63 4.63
CA PHE A 18 -9.31 -9.35 4.39
C PHE A 18 -9.73 -9.28 2.91
N GLY A 19 -10.76 -10.06 2.57
CA GLY A 19 -11.47 -9.99 1.29
C GLY A 19 -10.75 -10.71 0.15
N LYS A 20 -11.15 -10.41 -1.10
CA LYS A 20 -10.68 -11.13 -2.30
C LYS A 20 -9.15 -11.18 -2.45
N TYR A 21 -8.44 -10.16 -1.98
CA TYR A 21 -6.99 -10.03 -2.10
C TYR A 21 -6.26 -10.14 -0.76
N GLU A 22 -6.86 -10.79 0.24
CA GLU A 22 -6.20 -11.04 1.51
C GLU A 22 -4.79 -11.64 1.34
N GLY A 23 -3.84 -11.14 2.14
CA GLY A 23 -2.44 -11.56 2.09
C GLY A 23 -1.59 -10.95 0.97
N ARG A 24 -2.20 -10.25 -0.01
CA ARG A 24 -1.49 -9.51 -1.05
C ARG A 24 -0.99 -8.17 -0.53
N PHE A 25 0.21 -7.73 -0.94
CA PHE A 25 0.69 -6.39 -0.58
C PHE A 25 -0.22 -5.31 -1.15
N LEU A 26 -0.45 -4.23 -0.41
CA LEU A 26 -1.36 -3.17 -0.85
C LEU A 26 -0.93 -2.56 -2.18
N ILE A 27 0.37 -2.32 -2.37
CA ILE A 27 0.89 -1.77 -3.63
C ILE A 27 0.71 -2.72 -4.83
N ASP A 28 0.60 -4.02 -4.58
CA ASP A 28 0.43 -5.05 -5.61
C ASP A 28 -1.05 -5.40 -5.85
N LEU A 29 -1.99 -4.68 -5.21
CA LEU A 29 -3.42 -4.81 -5.50
C LEU A 29 -3.70 -4.40 -6.97
N PRO A 30 -4.62 -5.09 -7.67
CA PRO A 30 -5.02 -4.69 -9.00
C PRO A 30 -5.61 -3.27 -8.99
N GLU A 31 -5.27 -2.48 -10.00
CA GLU A 31 -5.69 -1.06 -10.09
C GLU A 31 -7.21 -0.91 -9.99
N TYR A 32 -7.97 -1.71 -10.73
CA TYR A 32 -9.44 -1.68 -10.69
C TYR A 32 -10.02 -1.88 -9.28
N TYR A 33 -9.32 -2.63 -8.42
CA TYR A 33 -9.77 -2.90 -7.06
C TYR A 33 -9.57 -1.68 -6.15
N VAL A 34 -8.45 -0.98 -6.36
CA VAL A 34 -8.14 0.25 -5.64
C VAL A 34 -9.03 1.41 -6.12
N VAL A 35 -9.28 1.50 -7.43
CA VAL A 35 -10.25 2.45 -8.04
C VAL A 35 -11.67 2.20 -7.51
N TRP A 36 -12.08 0.94 -7.36
CA TRP A 36 -13.37 0.62 -6.75
C TRP A 36 -13.48 1.17 -5.32
N TYR A 37 -12.43 1.05 -4.51
CA TYR A 37 -12.38 1.65 -3.18
C TYR A 37 -12.39 3.18 -3.22
N HIS A 38 -11.69 3.82 -4.16
CA HIS A 38 -11.76 5.27 -4.36
C HIS A 38 -13.21 5.74 -4.61
N ASN A 39 -13.96 5.01 -5.44
CA ASN A 39 -15.34 5.36 -5.77
C ASN A 39 -16.34 5.04 -4.65
N LYS A 40 -16.13 3.95 -3.89
CA LYS A 40 -17.04 3.54 -2.80
C LYS A 40 -16.72 4.22 -1.47
N GLY A 41 -15.48 4.63 -1.27
CA GLY A 41 -14.90 5.08 -0.01
C GLY A 41 -13.92 4.07 0.58
N PHE A 42 -12.77 4.58 1.03
CA PHE A 42 -11.76 3.80 1.73
C PHE A 42 -12.20 3.45 3.17
N PRO A 43 -11.72 2.34 3.75
CA PRO A 43 -11.94 2.03 5.16
C PRO A 43 -11.37 3.13 6.06
N LYS A 44 -11.87 3.28 7.29
CA LYS A 44 -11.31 4.26 8.23
C LYS A 44 -9.95 3.81 8.77
N GLY A 45 -9.18 4.76 9.28
CA GLY A 45 -7.89 4.53 9.94
C GLY A 45 -6.74 4.29 8.97
N THR A 46 -5.65 3.72 9.49
CA THR A 46 -4.37 3.60 8.77
C THR A 46 -4.49 2.84 7.45
N LEU A 47 -5.32 1.79 7.39
CA LEU A 47 -5.52 1.01 6.16
C LEU A 47 -6.11 1.88 5.04
N GLY A 48 -7.06 2.76 5.37
CA GLY A 48 -7.66 3.67 4.40
C GLY A 48 -6.66 4.66 3.84
N LEU A 49 -5.87 5.28 4.72
CA LEU A 49 -4.80 6.21 4.33
C LEU A 49 -3.78 5.53 3.42
N GLN A 50 -3.43 4.29 3.73
CA GLN A 50 -2.52 3.48 2.92
C GLN A 50 -3.12 3.14 1.55
N LEU A 51 -4.40 2.75 1.49
CA LEU A 51 -5.08 2.48 0.22
C LEU A 51 -5.25 3.74 -0.64
N GLN A 52 -5.51 4.89 -0.01
CA GLN A 52 -5.55 6.18 -0.68
C GLN A 52 -4.18 6.52 -1.28
N LEU A 53 -3.09 6.36 -0.53
CA LEU A 53 -1.76 6.57 -1.09
C LEU A 53 -1.45 5.58 -2.23
N VAL A 54 -1.86 4.32 -2.11
CA VAL A 54 -1.72 3.34 -3.21
C VAL A 54 -2.50 3.77 -4.44
N TYR A 55 -3.70 4.32 -4.28
CA TYR A 55 -4.48 4.87 -5.39
C TYR A 55 -3.70 5.99 -6.11
N GLU A 56 -3.22 6.99 -5.37
CA GLU A 56 -2.45 8.10 -5.94
C GLU A 56 -1.17 7.62 -6.64
N LEU A 57 -0.45 6.68 -6.03
CA LEU A 57 0.76 6.12 -6.64
C LEU A 57 0.46 5.42 -7.95
N LYS A 58 -0.61 4.62 -8.01
CA LYS A 58 -1.03 3.91 -9.23
C LYS A 58 -1.47 4.88 -10.32
N LEU A 59 -2.29 5.87 -9.96
CA LEU A 59 -2.77 6.89 -10.88
C LEU A 59 -1.63 7.64 -11.57
N ASN A 60 -0.50 7.80 -10.88
CA ASN A 60 0.69 8.51 -11.38
C ASN A 60 1.82 7.58 -11.87
N GLY A 61 1.65 6.25 -11.84
CA GLY A 61 2.70 5.30 -12.24
C GLY A 61 3.94 5.28 -11.33
N LEU A 62 3.78 5.59 -10.04
CA LEU A 62 4.85 5.77 -9.05
C LEU A 62 5.05 4.56 -8.13
N GLU A 63 4.47 3.40 -8.42
CA GLU A 63 4.53 2.21 -7.57
C GLU A 63 5.95 1.69 -7.33
N SER A 64 6.82 1.92 -8.32
CA SER A 64 8.23 1.55 -8.27
C SER A 64 8.95 2.15 -7.06
N LEU A 65 8.52 3.33 -6.58
CA LEU A 65 9.05 3.96 -5.36
C LEU A 65 8.84 3.05 -4.15
N ILE A 66 7.63 2.52 -3.97
CA ILE A 66 7.31 1.63 -2.86
C ILE A 66 8.00 0.28 -3.01
N HIS A 67 8.11 -0.25 -4.23
CA HIS A 67 8.88 -1.47 -4.49
C HIS A 67 10.37 -1.29 -4.14
N ASN A 68 10.95 -0.12 -4.42
CA ASN A 68 12.32 0.20 -4.07
C ASN A 68 12.51 0.32 -2.54
N ILE A 69 11.58 0.98 -1.85
CA ILE A 69 11.58 1.04 -0.37
C ILE A 69 11.52 -0.38 0.21
N LYS A 70 10.65 -1.25 -0.31
CA LYS A 70 10.57 -2.65 0.14
C LYS A 70 11.89 -3.40 0.01
N LYS A 71 12.62 -3.18 -1.09
CA LYS A 71 13.95 -3.79 -1.33
C LYS A 71 15.02 -3.23 -0.39
N GLN A 72 14.99 -1.92 -0.12
CA GLN A 72 15.95 -1.26 0.76
C GLN A 72 15.76 -1.61 2.24
N TYR A 73 14.53 -1.90 2.65
CA TYR A 73 14.18 -2.21 4.04
C TYR A 73 13.54 -3.60 4.16
N PRO A 74 14.28 -4.69 3.84
CA PRO A 74 13.72 -6.03 3.94
C PRO A 74 13.33 -6.35 5.39
N LYS A 75 12.12 -6.86 5.60
CA LYS A 75 11.79 -7.48 6.89
C LYS A 75 12.67 -8.72 7.05
N GLY A 76 13.53 -8.72 8.07
CA GLY A 76 14.41 -9.83 8.38
C GLY A 76 13.63 -11.14 8.36
N VAL A 77 14.08 -12.08 7.53
CA VAL A 77 13.64 -13.46 7.57
C VAL A 77 14.11 -13.97 8.94
N LYS A 78 13.16 -14.23 9.83
CA LYS A 78 13.46 -15.03 11.03
C LYS A 78 13.76 -16.46 10.61
#